data_AF-A0A336LJ73-F1
#
_entry.id   AF-A0A336LJ73-F1
#
_cell.length_a   1.000
_cell.length_b   1.000
_cell.length_c   1.000
_cell.angle_alpha   90.00
_cell.angle_beta   90.00
_cell.angle_gamma   90.00
#
_symmetry.space_group_name_H-M   'P 1'
#
loop_
_entity.id
_entity.type
_entity.pdbx_description
1 polymer ?
#
loop_
_entity_poly.entity_id
_entity_poly.type
_entity_poly.pdbx_seq_one_letter_code
_entity_poly.pdbx_strand_id
1 'polypeptide(L)'
;MNKDKRSFGFFTINYNKYALQIYSITSFLLGLTLLFQSVWIFKLQFHIFNLLITNTYELLVIFIGLAGLISAIGSIFGICVVHREHKKCLIMFLLIIMISFLIQTFYGWLSIMYEKMAETELNTSLNETFLNQYGVFDITTKSIDFIQQKVKVETLNSNV
;
A
#
# COMPACT_ATOMS: atom_id res chain seq x y z
N MET A 1 2.65 48.03 -18.55
CA MET A 1 2.91 47.34 -17.27
C MET A 1 1.71 46.57 -16.65
N ASN A 2 0.49 46.59 -17.22
CA ASN A 2 -0.69 45.86 -16.68
C ASN A 2 -1.12 44.64 -17.53
N LYS A 3 -0.48 44.40 -18.70
CA LYS A 3 -0.73 43.21 -19.53
C LYS A 3 0.09 42.00 -19.04
N ASP A 4 1.33 42.22 -18.60
CA ASP A 4 2.21 41.14 -18.11
C ASP A 4 1.67 40.47 -16.84
N LYS A 5 1.14 41.25 -15.88
CA LYS A 5 0.54 40.70 -14.65
C LYS A 5 -0.68 39.82 -14.92
N ARG A 6 -1.50 40.15 -15.92
CA ARG A 6 -2.68 39.37 -16.30
C ARG A 6 -2.31 38.09 -17.06
N SER A 7 -1.33 38.17 -17.96
CA SER A 7 -0.81 37.00 -18.69
C SER A 7 -0.16 35.99 -17.74
N PHE A 8 0.67 36.48 -16.81
CA PHE A 8 1.35 35.63 -15.81
C PHE A 8 0.35 34.95 -14.86
N GLY A 9 -0.67 35.67 -14.39
CA GLY A 9 -1.73 35.11 -13.57
C GLY A 9 -2.51 33.99 -14.26
N PHE A 10 -2.81 34.14 -15.55
CA PHE A 10 -3.50 33.10 -16.34
C PHE A 10 -2.65 31.83 -16.47
N PHE A 11 -1.34 31.98 -16.72
CA PHE A 11 -0.42 30.85 -16.82
C PHE A 11 -0.30 30.08 -15.50
N THR A 12 -0.12 30.79 -14.37
CA THR A 12 0.00 30.16 -13.05
C THR A 12 -1.28 29.39 -12.65
N ILE A 13 -2.46 29.94 -12.96
CA ILE A 13 -3.73 29.27 -12.67
C ILE A 13 -3.87 27.97 -13.48
N ASN A 14 -3.54 28.01 -14.77
CA ASN A 14 -3.60 26.83 -15.63
C ASN A 14 -2.59 25.78 -15.18
N TYR A 15 -1.36 26.17 -14.87
CA TYR A 15 -0.33 25.27 -14.35
C TYR A 15 -0.79 24.54 -13.07
N ASN A 16 -1.36 25.26 -12.11
CA ASN A 16 -1.84 24.66 -10.87
C ASN A 16 -2.99 23.66 -11.10
N LYS A 17 -3.90 23.96 -12.04
CA LYS A 17 -4.98 23.03 -12.44
C LYS A 17 -4.41 21.73 -13.02
N TYR A 18 -3.43 21.81 -13.93
CA TYR A 18 -2.78 20.63 -14.51
C TYR A 18 -1.99 19.82 -13.47
N ALA A 19 -1.26 20.48 -12.58
CA ALA A 19 -0.51 19.81 -11.51
C ALA A 19 -1.45 19.01 -10.57
N LEU A 20 -2.58 19.61 -10.17
CA LEU A 20 -3.61 18.93 -9.38
C LEU A 20 -4.22 17.73 -10.11
N GLN A 21 -4.49 17.87 -11.41
CA GLN A 21 -5.06 16.79 -12.21
C GLN A 21 -4.10 15.61 -12.33
N ILE A 22 -2.81 15.86 -12.61
CA ILE A 22 -1.78 14.81 -12.67
C ILE A 22 -1.66 14.11 -11.32
N TYR A 23 -1.63 14.87 -10.23
CA TYR A 23 -1.54 14.30 -8.88
C TYR A 23 -2.74 13.40 -8.54
N SER A 24 -3.96 13.83 -8.89
CA SER A 24 -5.18 13.06 -8.68
C SER A 24 -5.15 11.73 -9.44
N ILE A 25 -4.62 11.71 -10.67
CA ILE A 25 -4.47 10.48 -11.47
C ILE A 25 -3.43 9.53 -10.85
N THR A 26 -2.27 10.04 -10.43
CA THR A 26 -1.25 9.21 -9.78
C THR A 26 -1.78 8.59 -8.48
N SER A 27 -2.51 9.38 -7.68
CA SER A 27 -3.15 8.90 -6.45
C SER A 27 -4.21 7.80 -6.72
N PHE A 28 -4.92 7.88 -7.85
CA PHE A 28 -5.85 6.83 -8.27
C PHE A 28 -5.13 5.52 -8.60
N LEU A 29 -4.03 5.59 -9.37
CA LEU A 29 -3.21 4.43 -9.69
C LEU A 29 -2.63 3.77 -8.44
N LEU A 30 -2.15 4.56 -7.49
CA LEU A 30 -1.69 4.07 -6.18
C LEU A 30 -2.82 3.43 -5.37
N GLY A 31 -4.03 3.99 -5.40
CA GLY A 31 -5.20 3.38 -4.76
C GLY A 31 -5.49 1.98 -5.31
N LEU A 32 -5.41 1.79 -6.64
CA LEU A 32 -5.60 0.49 -7.27
C LEU A 32 -4.52 -0.53 -6.86
N THR A 33 -3.25 -0.12 -6.78
CA THR A 33 -2.18 -1.03 -6.35
C THR A 33 -2.36 -1.46 -4.90
N LEU A 34 -2.78 -0.56 -4.00
CA LEU A 34 -3.07 -0.89 -2.60
C LEU A 34 -4.24 -1.88 -2.46
N LEU A 35 -5.30 -1.70 -3.25
CA LEU A 35 -6.43 -2.64 -3.27
C LEU A 35 -5.99 -4.02 -3.77
N PHE A 36 -5.20 -4.06 -4.84
CA PHE A 36 -4.63 -5.31 -5.35
C PHE A 36 -3.74 -6.00 -4.29
N GLN A 37 -2.86 -5.24 -3.64
CA GLN A 37 -1.97 -5.73 -2.59
C GLN A 37 -2.77 -6.27 -1.39
N SER A 38 -3.81 -5.57 -0.95
CA SER A 38 -4.68 -6.00 0.14
C SER A 38 -5.39 -7.33 -0.19
N VAL A 39 -5.94 -7.48 -1.41
CA VAL A 39 -6.57 -8.75 -1.84
C VAL A 39 -5.54 -9.88 -1.95
N TRP A 40 -4.33 -9.59 -2.44
CA TRP A 40 -3.25 -10.57 -2.51
C TRP A 40 -2.87 -11.10 -1.12
N ILE A 41 -2.72 -10.20 -0.13
CA ILE A 41 -2.39 -10.57 1.25
C ILE A 41 -3.54 -11.34 1.91
N PHE A 42 -4.79 -10.93 1.68
CA PHE A 42 -5.97 -11.64 2.22
C PHE A 42 -6.04 -13.09 1.72
N LYS A 43 -5.74 -13.34 0.44
CA LYS A 43 -5.67 -14.70 -0.13
C LYS A 43 -4.53 -15.51 0.47
N LEU A 44 -3.37 -14.89 0.70
CA LEU A 44 -2.21 -15.55 1.32
C LEU A 44 -2.54 -15.97 2.75
N GLN A 45 -3.18 -15.09 3.52
CA GLN A 45 -3.62 -15.41 4.88
C GLN A 45 -4.64 -16.53 4.91
N PHE A 46 -5.63 -16.59 4.00
CA PHE A 46 -6.65 -17.66 3.99
C PHE A 46 -6.04 -19.08 3.92
N HIS A 47 -4.85 -19.24 3.32
CA HIS A 47 -4.16 -20.53 3.26
C HIS A 47 -3.29 -20.83 4.49
N ILE A 48 -2.96 -19.80 5.29
CA ILE A 48 -2.07 -19.86 6.47
C ILE A 48 -2.88 -19.71 7.80
N PHE A 49 -4.18 -19.39 7.71
CA PHE A 49 -5.08 -18.97 8.81
C PHE A 49 -5.43 -20.01 9.88
N ASN A 50 -4.74 -21.15 9.96
CA ASN A 50 -4.96 -22.08 11.06
C ASN A 50 -3.90 -22.01 12.18
N LEU A 51 -2.86 -21.18 12.04
CA LEU A 51 -1.71 -21.23 12.96
C LEU A 51 -1.21 -19.92 13.57
N LEU A 52 -1.46 -18.74 13.00
CA LEU A 52 -0.91 -17.49 13.53
C LEU A 52 -2.00 -16.51 13.94
N ILE A 53 -2.53 -16.71 15.15
CA ILE A 53 -3.30 -15.70 15.89
C ILE A 53 -2.30 -14.63 16.35
N THR A 54 -2.04 -13.66 15.49
CA THR A 54 -1.49 -12.38 15.92
C THR A 54 -2.38 -11.27 15.36
N ASN A 55 -3.32 -10.82 16.21
CA ASN A 55 -4.40 -9.87 15.92
C ASN A 55 -3.93 -8.52 15.32
N THR A 56 -2.63 -8.21 15.40
CA THR A 56 -2.04 -6.97 14.88
C THR A 56 -1.85 -7.00 13.36
N TYR A 57 -1.56 -8.16 12.76
CA TYR A 57 -1.32 -8.27 11.32
C TYR A 57 -2.60 -8.15 10.51
N GLU A 58 -3.71 -8.72 11.01
CA GLU A 58 -5.02 -8.65 10.36
C GLU A 58 -5.52 -7.21 10.26
N LEU A 59 -5.34 -6.43 11.34
CA LEU A 59 -5.73 -5.02 11.38
C LEU A 59 -5.03 -4.21 10.29
N LEU A 60 -3.73 -4.41 10.08
CA LEU A 60 -2.96 -3.66 9.07
C LEU A 60 -3.49 -3.90 7.66
N VAL A 61 -3.78 -5.15 7.29
CA VAL A 61 -4.26 -5.50 5.95
C VAL A 61 -5.61 -4.82 5.65
N ILE A 62 -6.48 -4.74 6.67
CA ILE A 62 -7.77 -4.05 6.58
C ILE A 62 -7.54 -2.53 6.47
N PHE A 63 -6.65 -1.93 7.26
CA PHE A 63 -6.32 -0.50 7.18
C PHE A 63 -5.79 -0.11 5.79
N ILE A 64 -4.93 -0.93 5.21
CA ILE A 64 -4.34 -0.70 3.87
C ILE A 64 -5.43 -0.77 2.80
N GLY A 65 -6.32 -1.76 2.89
CA GLY A 65 -7.46 -1.90 1.98
C GLY A 65 -8.42 -0.70 2.05
N LEU A 66 -8.78 -0.28 3.27
CA LEU A 66 -9.64 0.89 3.49
C LEU A 66 -8.99 2.19 2.99
N ALA A 67 -7.70 2.39 3.26
CA ALA A 67 -6.96 3.54 2.76
C ALA A 67 -6.91 3.57 1.22
N GLY A 68 -6.69 2.41 0.59
CA GLY A 68 -6.73 2.27 -0.87
C GLY A 68 -8.10 2.65 -1.46
N LEU A 69 -9.19 2.20 -0.84
CA LEU A 69 -10.56 2.52 -1.28
C LEU A 69 -10.87 4.02 -1.14
N ILE A 70 -10.54 4.62 0.01
CA ILE A 70 -10.74 6.06 0.25
C ILE A 70 -9.91 6.89 -0.73
N SER A 71 -8.67 6.48 -1.00
CA SER A 71 -7.79 7.14 -1.97
C SER A 71 -8.41 7.10 -3.37
N ALA A 72 -8.88 5.94 -3.84
CA ALA A 72 -9.48 5.80 -5.17
C ALA A 72 -10.74 6.68 -5.32
N ILE A 73 -11.62 6.69 -4.32
CA ILE A 73 -12.81 7.55 -4.31
C ILE A 73 -12.40 9.03 -4.29
N GLY A 74 -11.47 9.41 -3.42
CA GLY A 74 -10.94 10.77 -3.32
C GLY A 74 -10.36 11.29 -4.64
N SER A 75 -9.67 10.43 -5.40
CA SER A 75 -9.13 10.78 -6.72
C SER A 75 -10.21 11.07 -7.77
N ILE A 76 -11.35 10.38 -7.72
CA ILE A 76 -12.49 10.65 -8.62
C ILE A 76 -13.09 12.02 -8.30
N PHE A 77 -13.27 12.32 -7.00
CA PHE A 77 -13.71 13.65 -6.57
C PHE A 77 -12.73 14.74 -6.98
N GLY A 78 -11.43 14.48 -7.01
CA GLY A 78 -10.42 15.42 -7.47
C GLY A 78 -10.60 15.89 -8.91
N ILE A 79 -10.89 14.95 -9.82
CA ILE A 79 -11.14 15.26 -11.23
C ILE A 79 -12.41 16.10 -11.38
N CYS A 80 -13.45 15.81 -10.59
CA CYS A 80 -14.70 16.58 -10.57
C CYS A 80 -14.54 17.98 -9.96
N VAL A 81 -13.71 18.14 -8.92
CA VAL A 81 -13.46 19.41 -8.25
C VAL A 81 -12.66 20.36 -9.14
N VAL A 82 -11.70 19.86 -9.94
CA VAL A 82 -10.94 20.68 -10.90
C VAL A 82 -11.86 21.36 -11.93
N HIS A 83 -12.98 20.72 -12.30
CA HIS A 83 -13.97 21.30 -13.20
C HIS A 83 -14.87 22.36 -12.53
N ARG A 84 -14.93 22.42 -11.19
CA ARG A 84 -15.72 23.42 -10.46
C ARG A 84 -14.81 24.54 -9.95
N GLU A 85 -14.97 25.75 -10.48
CA GLU A 85 -14.09 26.90 -10.21
C GLU A 85 -14.20 27.51 -8.79
N HIS A 86 -14.76 26.79 -7.82
CA HIS A 86 -14.88 27.26 -6.45
C HIS A 86 -13.53 27.17 -5.71
N LYS A 87 -12.86 28.31 -5.55
CA LYS A 87 -11.54 28.45 -4.90
C LYS A 87 -11.43 27.76 -3.53
N LYS A 88 -12.48 27.83 -2.68
CA LYS A 88 -12.50 27.18 -1.36
C LYS A 88 -12.50 25.65 -1.45
N CYS A 89 -13.19 25.11 -2.44
CA CYS A 89 -13.29 23.66 -2.65
C CYS A 89 -11.93 23.08 -3.11
N LEU A 90 -11.21 23.82 -3.95
CA LEU A 90 -9.88 23.44 -4.42
C LEU A 90 -8.84 23.39 -3.29
N ILE A 91 -8.87 24.35 -2.36
CA ILE A 91 -7.96 24.37 -1.20
C ILE A 91 -8.25 23.19 -0.26
N MET A 92 -9.52 22.93 0.07
CA MET A 92 -9.86 21.79 0.91
C MET A 92 -9.47 20.46 0.25
N PHE A 93 -9.66 20.34 -1.07
CA PHE A 93 -9.22 19.16 -1.81
C PHE A 93 -7.70 18.99 -1.76
N LEU A 94 -6.93 20.08 -1.93
CA LEU A 94 -5.48 20.06 -1.84
C LEU A 94 -4.99 19.59 -0.46
N LEU A 95 -5.67 19.95 0.63
CA LEU A 95 -5.34 19.46 1.97
C LEU A 95 -5.60 17.95 2.10
N ILE A 96 -6.72 17.45 1.56
CA ILE A 96 -7.07 16.02 1.62
C ILE A 96 -6.03 15.18 0.88
N ILE A 97 -5.66 15.57 -0.34
CA ILE A 97 -4.67 14.83 -1.13
C ILE A 97 -3.29 14.83 -0.46
N MET A 98 -2.92 15.93 0.21
CA MET A 98 -1.68 16.03 0.98
C MET A 98 -1.69 15.07 2.18
N ILE A 99 -2.81 14.94 2.88
CA ILE A 99 -2.95 14.00 3.99
C ILE A 99 -2.86 12.55 3.48
N SER A 100 -3.53 12.24 2.36
CA SER A 100 -3.44 10.91 1.74
C SER A 100 -2.00 10.53 1.37
N PHE A 101 -1.20 11.49 0.88
CA PHE A 101 0.21 11.27 0.57
C PHE A 101 1.03 10.85 1.80
N LEU A 102 0.80 11.52 2.92
CA LEU A 102 1.51 11.24 4.17
C LEU A 102 1.17 9.83 4.66
N ILE A 103 -0.11 9.44 4.61
CA ILE A 103 -0.56 8.09 4.98
C ILE A 103 0.06 7.03 4.06
N GLN A 104 0.07 7.27 2.75
CA GLN A 104 0.65 6.34 1.78
C GLN A 104 2.15 6.14 1.98
N THR A 105 2.88 7.23 2.24
CA THR A 105 4.33 7.16 2.49
C THR A 105 4.62 6.43 3.81
N PHE A 106 3.80 6.67 4.84
CA PHE A 106 3.91 5.95 6.10
C PHE A 106 3.67 4.45 5.94
N TYR A 107 2.66 4.05 5.15
CA TYR A 107 2.43 2.65 4.83
C TYR A 107 3.63 2.01 4.10
N GLY A 108 4.21 2.71 3.12
CA GLY A 108 5.41 2.22 2.42
C GLY A 108 6.58 1.99 3.39
N TRP A 109 6.79 2.92 4.32
CA TRP A 109 7.79 2.76 5.38
C TRP A 109 7.49 1.57 6.30
N LEU A 110 6.22 1.43 6.69
CA LEU A 110 5.73 0.36 7.54
C LEU A 110 6.01 -1.00 6.90
N SER A 111 5.75 -1.17 5.60
CA SER A 111 5.98 -2.42 4.89
C SER A 111 7.42 -2.94 5.03
N ILE A 112 8.42 -2.06 4.97
CA ILE A 112 9.84 -2.43 5.10
C ILE A 112 10.16 -2.84 6.54
N MET A 113 9.62 -2.13 7.54
CA MET A 113 9.81 -2.46 8.95
C MET A 113 9.16 -3.80 9.32
N TYR A 114 7.99 -4.11 8.73
CA TYR A 114 7.30 -5.36 8.99
C TYR A 114 8.02 -6.57 8.39
N GLU A 115 8.73 -6.42 7.26
CA GLU A 115 9.57 -7.49 6.71
C GLU A 115 10.65 -7.92 7.73
N LYS A 116 11.32 -6.95 8.36
CA LYS A 116 12.32 -7.18 9.40
C LYS A 116 11.75 -7.90 10.63
N MET A 117 10.55 -7.52 11.06
CA MET A 117 9.92 -8.12 12.24
C MET A 117 9.33 -9.50 11.94
N ALA A 118 8.79 -9.68 10.73
CA ALA A 118 8.33 -10.97 10.25
C ALA A 118 9.46 -12.01 10.20
N GLU A 119 10.68 -11.65 9.78
CA GLU A 119 11.83 -12.56 9.83
C GLU A 119 12.14 -13.06 11.25
N THR A 120 11.99 -12.20 12.26
CA THR A 120 12.22 -12.58 13.66
C THR A 120 11.10 -13.45 14.23
N GLU A 121 9.84 -13.11 13.96
CA GLU A 121 8.69 -13.91 14.41
C GLU A 121 8.59 -15.25 13.68
N LEU A 122 8.99 -15.29 12.41
CA LEU A 122 9.03 -16.51 11.60
C LEU A 122 10.09 -17.47 12.14
N ASN A 123 11.28 -17.01 12.52
CA ASN A 123 12.30 -17.87 13.14
C ASN A 123 11.87 -18.45 14.49
N THR A 124 11.18 -17.67 15.33
CA THR A 124 10.69 -18.14 16.63
C THR A 124 9.48 -19.07 16.49
N SER A 125 8.51 -18.71 15.63
CA SER A 125 7.33 -19.53 15.38
C SER A 125 7.67 -20.82 14.63
N LEU A 126 8.66 -20.82 13.73
CA LEU A 126 9.16 -22.06 13.13
C LEU A 126 9.78 -22.96 14.19
N ASN A 127 10.55 -22.45 15.15
CA ASN A 127 11.18 -23.30 16.16
C ASN A 127 10.13 -23.98 17.07
N GLU A 128 9.08 -23.26 17.48
CA GLU A 128 7.99 -23.86 18.27
C GLU A 128 7.04 -24.74 17.44
N THR A 129 6.75 -24.37 16.19
CA THR A 129 5.84 -25.15 15.32
C THR A 129 6.52 -26.40 14.74
N PHE A 130 7.84 -26.37 14.49
CA PHE A 130 8.61 -27.58 14.16
C PHE A 130 8.66 -28.56 15.33
N LEU A 131 8.67 -28.09 16.58
CA LEU A 131 8.64 -28.95 17.76
C LEU A 131 7.23 -29.50 18.05
N ASN A 132 6.17 -28.72 17.84
CA ASN A 132 4.81 -29.11 18.21
C ASN A 132 3.96 -29.73 17.09
N GLN A 133 4.29 -29.53 15.81
CA GLN A 133 3.39 -29.88 14.70
C GLN A 133 4.00 -30.77 13.61
N TYR A 134 5.21 -31.30 13.82
CA TYR A 134 5.78 -32.36 13.00
C TYR A 134 5.04 -33.69 13.27
N GLY A 135 3.89 -33.88 12.61
CA GLY A 135 3.23 -35.20 12.56
C GLY A 135 1.74 -35.29 12.27
N VAL A 136 0.97 -34.20 12.12
CA VAL A 136 -0.51 -34.32 12.19
C VAL A 136 -1.32 -33.84 10.97
N PHE A 137 -0.86 -32.97 10.06
CA PHE A 137 -1.72 -32.55 8.93
C PHE A 137 -0.99 -32.37 7.58
N ASP A 138 -1.31 -33.28 6.65
CA ASP A 138 -0.74 -33.53 5.32
C ASP A 138 -1.24 -32.56 4.21
N ILE A 139 -1.47 -31.28 4.55
CA ILE A 139 -2.03 -30.29 3.60
C ILE A 139 -1.22 -28.98 3.58
N THR A 140 -0.15 -28.89 4.39
CA THR A 140 0.67 -27.68 4.57
C THR A 140 1.98 -27.71 3.77
N THR A 141 2.08 -28.55 2.74
CA THR A 141 3.36 -28.82 2.05
C THR A 141 3.70 -27.77 0.98
N LYS A 142 2.69 -27.18 0.30
CA LYS A 142 2.96 -26.29 -0.85
C LYS A 142 3.52 -24.91 -0.50
N SER A 143 3.10 -24.33 0.62
CA SER A 143 3.57 -23.01 1.05
C SER A 143 4.97 -23.07 1.65
N ILE A 144 5.32 -24.20 2.28
CA ILE A 144 6.65 -24.47 2.81
C ILE A 144 7.62 -24.76 1.67
N ASP A 145 7.21 -25.52 0.65
CA ASP A 145 8.03 -25.81 -0.53
C ASP A 145 8.46 -24.53 -1.27
N PHE A 146 7.59 -23.53 -1.38
CA PHE A 146 7.94 -22.26 -2.07
C PHE A 146 8.99 -21.45 -1.29
N ILE A 147 8.91 -21.42 0.04
CA ILE A 147 9.88 -20.72 0.89
C ILE A 147 11.19 -21.51 0.95
N GLN A 148 11.13 -22.83 1.11
CA GLN A 148 12.31 -23.71 1.11
C GLN A 148 13.04 -23.69 -0.25
N GLN A 149 12.31 -23.62 -1.36
CA GLN A 149 12.91 -23.49 -2.68
C GLN A 149 13.60 -22.14 -2.88
N LYS A 150 13.02 -21.04 -2.40
CA LYS A 150 13.67 -19.72 -2.45
C LYS A 150 14.94 -19.66 -1.61
N VAL A 151 14.89 -20.10 -0.36
CA VAL A 151 16.05 -20.10 0.56
C VAL A 151 17.18 -20.96 -0.01
N LYS A 152 16.86 -22.13 -0.58
CA LYS A 152 17.86 -23.02 -1.17
C LYS A 152 18.53 -22.41 -2.40
N VAL A 153 17.78 -21.72 -3.25
CA VAL A 153 18.34 -21.05 -4.45
C VAL A 153 19.28 -19.90 -4.05
N GLU A 154 18.94 -19.13 -3.02
CA GLU A 154 19.75 -18.00 -2.57
C GLU A 154 21.09 -18.45 -1.95
N THR A 155 21.10 -19.56 -1.20
CA THR A 155 22.33 -20.17 -0.66
C THR A 155 23.25 -20.80 -1.72
N LEU A 156 22.71 -21.22 -2.87
CA LEU A 156 23.52 -21.74 -3.98
C LEU A 156 24.16 -20.60 -4.80
N ASN A 157 23.50 -19.44 -4.86
CA ASN A 157 24.00 -18.28 -5.60
C ASN A 157 25.05 -17.46 -4.83
N SER A 158 25.19 -17.64 -3.52
CA SER A 158 26.27 -17.00 -2.72
C SER A 158 27.54 -17.85 -2.62
N ASN A 159 27.57 -19.05 -3.22
CA ASN A 159 28.69 -20.00 -3.18
C ASN A 159 29.36 -20.17 -4.57
N VAL A 160 29.08 -19.27 -5.51
CA VAL A 160 29.73 -19.14 -6.84
C VAL A 160 30.29 -17.74 -6.95
#